data_AF-A0A4R5KZ33-F1
#
_entry.id   AF-A0A4R5KZ33-F1
#
_cell.length_a   1.000
_cell.length_b   1.000
_cell.length_c   1.000
_cell.angle_alpha   90.00
_cell.angle_beta   90.00
_cell.angle_gamma   90.00
#
_symmetry.space_group_name_H-M   'P 1'
#
loop_
_entity.id
_entity.type
_entity.pdbx_description
1 polymer ?
#
loop_
_entity_poly.entity_id
_entity_poly.type
_entity_poly.pdbx_seq_one_letter_code
_entity_poly.pdbx_strand_id
1 'polypeptide(L)'
;MILNMIRKIMKSFPKAFATLTALTMIFAAAPPSQTFAAPVAPSGSGTVSDPYVLVSKEHIEWLSNKVNKGDVSVNAKLGSDIDAAGLKHDPIGTSEHPFNGLFDGRGYRISNLKIDKSSSNNVGFFGYTDEDSVIKNLGLENATVLGASFTGALAGRSYGMIENCYTTGIVTAAYNSINVGGLAGNNHGTIDNSYSKANVKGSPTSDRVGGLVGQNAGTPDRTAEISYSSAEGAVSGSGKVGGLVGENCSFGSVTDSTASGEVSGRDFVGKLIGRIVPW
;
A
#
# COMPACT_ATOMS: atom_id res chain seq x y z
N MET A 1 45.61 -4.64 12.73
CA MET A 1 46.02 -5.54 11.61
C MET A 1 46.49 -4.76 10.37
N ILE A 2 45.79 -3.71 9.94
CA ILE A 2 46.13 -2.88 8.76
C ILE A 2 47.46 -2.11 8.92
N LEU A 3 47.78 -1.59 10.11
CA LEU A 3 49.00 -0.80 10.36
C LEU A 3 50.31 -1.61 10.19
N ASN A 4 50.29 -2.91 10.49
CA ASN A 4 51.44 -3.79 10.30
C ASN A 4 51.61 -4.22 8.84
N MET A 5 50.54 -4.20 8.04
CA MET A 5 50.58 -4.48 6.61
C MET A 5 51.27 -3.34 5.84
N ILE A 6 50.98 -2.09 6.21
CA ILE A 6 51.57 -0.88 5.61
C ILE A 6 53.08 -0.78 5.90
N ARG A 7 53.53 -1.14 7.11
CA ARG A 7 54.97 -1.17 7.45
C ARG A 7 55.78 -2.19 6.65
N LYS A 8 55.16 -3.27 6.18
CA LYS A 8 55.82 -4.32 5.40
C LYS A 8 56.04 -3.89 3.94
N ILE A 9 55.12 -3.09 3.39
CA ILE A 9 55.18 -2.56 2.02
C ILE A 9 56.23 -1.45 1.90
N MET A 10 56.42 -0.62 2.93
CA MET A 10 57.38 0.49 2.87
C MET A 10 58.86 0.07 2.99
N LYS A 11 59.16 -1.19 3.35
CA LYS A 11 60.55 -1.68 3.46
C LYS A 11 61.12 -2.27 2.16
N SER A 12 60.33 -2.40 1.09
CA SER A 12 60.78 -3.07 -0.15
C SER A 12 61.26 -2.13 -1.27
N PHE A 13 61.38 -0.82 -1.03
CA PHE A 13 61.82 0.12 -2.08
C PHE A 13 63.21 0.71 -1.77
N PRO A 14 64.20 0.55 -2.65
CA PRO A 14 65.51 1.16 -2.50
C PRO A 14 65.45 2.68 -2.70
N LYS A 15 66.16 3.40 -1.83
CA LYS A 15 66.22 4.87 -1.74
C LYS A 15 67.00 5.46 -2.91
N ALA A 16 66.33 6.18 -3.82
CA ALA A 16 66.97 7.26 -4.58
C ALA A 16 65.93 8.22 -5.17
N PHE A 17 66.20 9.51 -4.96
CA PHE A 17 65.58 10.71 -5.53
C PHE A 17 64.25 11.23 -4.98
N ALA A 18 64.40 12.37 -4.31
CA ALA A 18 63.41 13.23 -3.72
C ALA A 18 62.72 14.12 -4.76
N THR A 19 61.41 14.33 -4.61
CA THR A 19 60.75 15.63 -4.80
C THR A 19 59.52 15.64 -3.89
N LEU A 20 59.58 16.48 -2.86
CA LEU A 20 58.58 16.65 -1.83
C LEU A 20 57.46 17.55 -2.38
N THR A 21 56.39 16.96 -2.92
CA THR A 21 55.11 17.66 -3.09
C THR A 21 54.23 17.30 -1.89
N ALA A 22 54.00 18.29 -1.03
CA ALA A 22 53.09 18.17 0.10
C ALA A 22 51.66 18.00 -0.42
N LEU A 23 51.20 16.75 -0.49
CA LEU A 23 49.80 16.43 -0.74
C LEU A 23 49.04 16.66 0.58
N THR A 24 48.49 17.86 0.75
CA THR A 24 47.48 18.13 1.78
C THR A 24 46.26 17.26 1.46
N MET A 25 46.14 16.12 2.13
CA MET A 25 44.90 15.36 2.16
C MET A 25 43.83 16.23 2.83
N ILE A 26 43.04 16.92 2.01
CA ILE A 26 41.75 17.44 2.42
C ILE A 26 40.87 16.21 2.68
N PHE A 27 40.72 15.83 3.94
CA PHE A 27 39.56 15.01 4.32
C PHE A 27 38.33 15.87 4.03
N ALA A 28 37.68 15.63 2.90
CA ALA A 28 36.32 16.10 2.72
C ALA A 28 35.51 15.47 3.86
N ALA A 29 35.10 16.30 4.83
CA ALA A 29 34.09 15.90 5.78
C ALA A 29 32.91 15.41 4.96
N ALA A 30 32.53 14.14 5.14
CA ALA A 30 31.27 13.66 4.62
C ALA A 30 30.21 14.70 5.01
N PRO A 31 29.35 15.16 4.08
CA PRO A 31 28.28 16.08 4.44
C PRO A 31 27.54 15.47 5.63
N PRO A 32 27.19 16.26 6.65
CA PRO A 32 26.46 15.73 7.80
C PRO A 32 25.33 14.88 7.25
N SER A 33 25.35 13.59 7.59
CA SER A 33 24.26 12.69 7.28
C SER A 33 23.02 13.42 7.76
N GLN A 34 22.11 13.75 6.84
CA GLN A 34 20.83 14.33 7.22
C GLN A 34 20.15 13.29 8.10
N THR A 35 20.30 13.43 9.42
CA THR A 35 19.49 12.72 10.39
C THR A 35 18.12 13.34 10.25
N PHE A 36 17.32 12.77 9.37
CA PHE A 36 15.89 13.02 9.35
C PHE A 36 15.39 12.74 10.76
N ALA A 37 14.85 13.77 11.42
CA ALA A 37 14.17 13.57 12.69
C ALA A 37 13.13 12.47 12.48
N ALA A 38 13.12 11.48 13.37
CA ALA A 38 12.08 10.46 13.33
C ALA A 38 10.72 11.17 13.35
N PRO A 39 9.73 10.71 12.55
CA PRO A 39 8.43 11.34 12.52
C PRO A 39 7.85 11.40 13.95
N VAL A 40 7.13 12.47 14.26
CA VAL A 40 6.63 12.74 15.61
C VAL A 40 5.66 11.63 16.01
N ALA A 41 5.87 11.03 17.17
CA ALA A 41 5.00 9.97 17.67
C ALA A 41 3.62 10.53 18.07
N PRO A 42 2.52 9.87 17.70
CA PRO A 42 1.18 10.23 18.15
C PRO A 42 1.00 9.97 19.65
N SER A 43 -0.05 10.55 20.24
CA SER A 43 -0.50 10.17 21.58
C SER A 43 -1.14 8.77 21.59
N GLY A 44 -1.27 8.18 22.78
CA GLY A 44 -1.74 6.81 22.97
C GLY A 44 -0.59 5.80 23.02
N SER A 45 -0.89 4.58 23.46
CA SER A 45 0.09 3.48 23.61
C SER A 45 0.03 2.47 22.46
N GLY A 46 -1.01 2.49 21.64
CA GLY A 46 -1.23 1.53 20.55
C GLY A 46 -1.95 0.25 20.97
N THR A 47 -2.40 0.19 22.23
CA THR A 47 -3.22 -0.92 22.74
C THR A 47 -4.68 -0.75 22.31
N VAL A 48 -5.49 -1.79 22.43
CA VAL A 48 -6.93 -1.72 22.09
C VAL A 48 -7.66 -0.68 22.95
N SER A 49 -7.34 -0.59 24.25
CA SER A 49 -7.93 0.39 25.17
C SER A 49 -7.39 1.81 24.99
N ASP A 50 -6.19 1.94 24.41
CA ASP A 50 -5.54 3.23 24.19
C ASP A 50 -4.79 3.26 22.84
N PRO A 51 -5.55 3.32 21.72
CA PRO A 51 -4.98 3.34 20.37
C PRO A 51 -4.23 4.64 20.08
N TYR A 52 -3.24 4.57 19.19
CA TYR A 52 -2.55 5.77 18.70
C TYR A 52 -3.52 6.75 18.04
N VAL A 53 -3.42 8.04 18.36
CA VAL A 53 -4.28 9.08 17.79
C VAL A 53 -3.56 9.85 16.68
N LEU A 54 -3.95 9.59 15.44
CA LEU A 54 -3.36 10.23 14.27
C LEU A 54 -4.13 11.52 13.95
N VAL A 55 -3.42 12.64 13.90
CA VAL A 55 -4.00 13.98 13.61
C VAL A 55 -3.21 14.73 12.54
N SER A 56 -2.16 14.11 11.99
CA SER A 56 -1.34 14.70 10.93
C SER A 56 -0.75 13.63 10.02
N LYS A 57 -0.27 14.03 8.85
CA LYS A 57 0.38 13.13 7.91
C LYS A 57 1.70 12.57 8.45
N GLU A 58 2.40 13.30 9.31
CA GLU A 58 3.61 12.82 10.00
C GLU A 58 3.27 11.66 10.97
N HIS A 59 2.09 11.65 11.59
CA HIS A 59 1.63 10.50 12.38
C HIS A 59 1.37 9.27 11.50
N ILE A 60 0.91 9.47 10.25
CA ILE A 60 0.78 8.39 9.27
C ILE A 60 2.17 7.83 8.92
N GLU A 61 3.14 8.70 8.59
CA GLU A 61 4.53 8.27 8.33
C GLU A 61 5.11 7.49 9.52
N TRP A 62 4.82 7.95 10.74
CA TRP A 62 5.23 7.26 11.96
C TRP A 62 4.62 5.86 12.08
N LEU A 63 3.32 5.73 11.84
CA LEU A 63 2.63 4.43 11.90
C LEU A 63 3.18 3.46 10.86
N SER A 64 3.34 3.91 9.61
CA SER A 64 3.95 3.10 8.54
C SER A 64 5.32 2.58 8.97
N ASN A 65 6.18 3.45 9.49
CA ASN A 65 7.51 3.07 9.97
C ASN A 65 7.47 2.07 11.13
N LYS A 66 6.50 2.22 12.03
CA LYS A 66 6.35 1.36 13.20
C LYS A 66 5.93 -0.06 12.82
N VAL A 67 4.88 -0.18 12.00
CA VAL A 67 4.39 -1.46 11.48
C VAL A 67 5.46 -2.14 10.63
N ASN A 68 6.07 -1.41 9.69
CA ASN A 68 7.05 -1.97 8.76
C ASN A 68 8.38 -2.38 9.43
N LYS A 69 8.58 -2.03 10.72
CA LYS A 69 9.70 -2.49 11.57
C LYS A 69 9.33 -3.64 12.52
N GLY A 70 8.12 -4.16 12.42
CA GLY A 70 7.69 -5.38 13.11
C GLY A 70 6.68 -5.19 14.24
N ASP A 71 6.30 -3.96 14.60
CA ASP A 71 5.22 -3.74 15.57
C ASP A 71 3.85 -3.74 14.87
N VAL A 72 3.42 -4.94 14.48
CA VAL A 72 2.31 -5.17 13.54
C VAL A 72 0.92 -5.10 14.17
N SER A 73 0.80 -5.34 15.48
CA SER A 73 -0.49 -5.42 16.19
C SER A 73 -0.89 -4.10 16.85
N VAL A 74 -0.27 -3.00 16.43
CA VAL A 74 -0.62 -1.66 16.92
C VAL A 74 -2.00 -1.25 16.48
N ASN A 75 -2.71 -0.57 17.38
CA ASN A 75 -4.03 -0.03 17.12
C ASN A 75 -3.92 1.49 16.92
N ALA A 76 -4.58 2.02 15.91
CA ALA A 76 -4.61 3.44 15.58
C ALA A 76 -6.03 3.90 15.30
N LYS A 77 -6.28 5.19 15.56
CA LYS A 77 -7.52 5.87 15.20
C LYS A 77 -7.23 7.27 14.70
N LEU A 78 -8.06 7.78 13.81
CA LEU A 78 -8.01 9.19 13.44
C LEU A 78 -8.60 10.05 14.56
N GLY A 79 -7.94 11.18 14.83
CA GLY A 79 -8.41 12.23 15.74
C GLY A 79 -8.99 13.45 15.02
N SER A 80 -8.75 13.56 13.72
CA SER A 80 -9.26 14.61 12.82
C SER A 80 -9.16 14.14 11.37
N ASP A 81 -9.75 14.90 10.45
CA ASP A 81 -9.38 14.80 9.04
C ASP A 81 -7.89 15.11 8.86
N ILE A 82 -7.24 14.46 7.89
CA ILE A 82 -5.82 14.61 7.58
C ILE A 82 -5.64 14.94 6.10
N ASP A 83 -5.01 16.07 5.80
CA ASP A 83 -4.51 16.35 4.46
C ASP A 83 -3.13 15.68 4.25
N ALA A 84 -3.10 14.65 3.41
CA ALA A 84 -1.90 13.88 3.08
C ALA A 84 -1.12 14.48 1.89
N ALA A 85 -1.41 15.72 1.48
CA ALA A 85 -0.63 16.39 0.44
C ALA A 85 0.87 16.43 0.80
N GLY A 86 1.70 15.90 -0.11
CA GLY A 86 3.17 15.84 0.06
C GLY A 86 3.66 14.76 1.05
N LEU A 87 2.76 13.94 1.60
CA LEU A 87 3.12 12.76 2.40
C LEU A 87 3.98 11.81 1.57
N LYS A 88 5.12 11.37 2.12
CA LYS A 88 5.92 10.29 1.52
C LYS A 88 5.42 8.95 2.05
N HIS A 89 4.26 8.53 1.55
CA HIS A 89 3.59 7.35 2.07
C HIS A 89 4.31 6.06 1.68
N ASP A 90 4.92 5.42 2.67
CA ASP A 90 5.22 3.99 2.60
C ASP A 90 3.98 3.21 3.04
N PRO A 91 3.45 2.29 2.22
CA PRO A 91 2.28 1.50 2.58
C PRO A 91 2.43 0.87 3.96
N ILE A 92 1.35 0.94 4.76
CA ILE A 92 1.32 0.35 6.09
C ILE A 92 1.23 -1.18 5.92
N GLY A 93 2.22 -1.88 6.46
CA GLY A 93 2.34 -3.33 6.36
C GLY A 93 3.05 -3.80 5.10
N THR A 94 3.93 -4.80 5.27
CA THR A 94 4.65 -5.51 4.20
C THR A 94 4.36 -7.01 4.26
N SER A 95 4.83 -7.79 3.27
CA SER A 95 4.71 -9.25 3.32
C SER A 95 5.41 -9.88 4.53
N GLU A 96 6.47 -9.23 5.04
CA GLU A 96 7.24 -9.68 6.21
C GLU A 96 6.65 -9.17 7.52
N HIS A 97 5.97 -8.02 7.48
CA HIS A 97 5.35 -7.39 8.64
C HIS A 97 3.93 -6.94 8.28
N PRO A 98 2.99 -7.87 8.07
CA PRO A 98 1.64 -7.54 7.66
C PRO A 98 0.93 -6.81 8.80
N PHE A 99 0.18 -5.75 8.50
CA PHE A 99 -0.56 -5.02 9.54
C PHE A 99 -1.62 -5.94 10.14
N ASN A 100 -1.59 -6.15 11.46
CA ASN A 100 -2.49 -7.06 12.19
C ASN A 100 -3.16 -6.38 13.39
N GLY A 101 -3.51 -5.10 13.26
CA GLY A 101 -4.16 -4.31 14.30
C GLY A 101 -5.47 -3.69 13.84
N LEU A 102 -6.04 -2.82 14.69
CA LEU A 102 -7.19 -1.99 14.36
C LEU A 102 -6.75 -0.63 13.81
N PHE A 103 -7.28 -0.22 12.67
CA PHE A 103 -7.26 1.16 12.19
C PHE A 103 -8.71 1.69 12.09
N ASP A 104 -9.10 2.58 13.00
CA ASP A 104 -10.43 3.18 13.01
C ASP A 104 -10.39 4.64 12.53
N GLY A 105 -10.92 4.88 11.33
CA GLY A 105 -11.06 6.23 10.77
C GLY A 105 -12.08 7.09 11.53
N ARG A 106 -12.99 6.49 12.31
CA ARG A 106 -14.03 7.17 13.10
C ARG A 106 -14.91 8.14 12.28
N GLY A 107 -15.01 7.92 10.97
CA GLY A 107 -15.71 8.79 10.03
C GLY A 107 -14.89 9.98 9.52
N TYR A 108 -13.63 10.12 9.94
CA TYR A 108 -12.69 11.09 9.38
C TYR A 108 -12.09 10.61 8.06
N ARG A 109 -11.50 11.56 7.35
CA ARG A 109 -10.96 11.39 6.00
C ARG A 109 -9.46 11.62 5.96
N ILE A 110 -8.81 10.93 5.04
CA ILE A 110 -7.45 11.25 4.59
C ILE A 110 -7.56 11.74 3.15
N SER A 111 -7.25 13.01 2.90
CA SER A 111 -7.39 13.64 1.58
C SER A 111 -6.04 13.81 0.86
N ASN A 112 -6.07 13.87 -0.47
CA ASN A 112 -4.93 14.23 -1.33
C ASN A 112 -3.71 13.31 -1.18
N LEU A 113 -3.94 12.06 -0.79
CA LEU A 113 -2.91 11.03 -0.71
C LEU A 113 -2.35 10.76 -2.12
N LYS A 114 -1.03 10.83 -2.28
CA LYS A 114 -0.33 10.42 -3.49
C LYS A 114 0.63 9.28 -3.17
N ILE A 115 0.46 8.15 -3.83
CA ILE A 115 1.40 7.02 -3.78
C ILE A 115 1.91 6.78 -5.19
N ASP A 116 3.21 6.93 -5.39
CA ASP A 116 3.87 6.70 -6.67
C ASP A 116 4.97 5.65 -6.50
N LYS A 117 4.58 4.39 -6.68
CA LYS A 117 5.44 3.20 -6.53
C LYS A 117 5.30 2.27 -7.74
N SER A 118 5.49 2.81 -8.94
CA SER A 118 5.26 2.11 -10.22
C SER A 118 6.03 0.79 -10.40
N SER A 119 7.10 0.56 -9.63
CA SER A 119 7.90 -0.69 -9.65
C SER A 119 7.62 -1.62 -8.47
N SER A 120 6.75 -1.23 -7.53
CA SER A 120 6.45 -2.01 -6.33
C SER A 120 5.10 -2.71 -6.44
N ASN A 121 5.04 -3.92 -5.90
CA ASN A 121 3.79 -4.62 -5.67
C ASN A 121 3.19 -4.23 -4.31
N ASN A 122 1.95 -4.66 -4.05
CA ASN A 122 1.26 -4.45 -2.77
C ASN A 122 1.15 -2.96 -2.42
N VAL A 123 0.54 -2.20 -3.32
CA VAL A 123 0.47 -0.74 -3.23
C VAL A 123 -0.93 -0.31 -2.82
N GLY A 124 -1.00 0.47 -1.75
CA GLY A 124 -2.20 1.12 -1.22
C GLY A 124 -1.85 1.88 0.05
N PHE A 125 -2.85 2.49 0.70
CA PHE A 125 -2.63 3.07 2.03
C PHE A 125 -2.11 2.00 3.02
N PHE A 126 -2.69 0.81 2.96
CA PHE A 126 -2.13 -0.43 3.48
C PHE A 126 -1.52 -1.24 2.34
N GLY A 127 -0.28 -1.68 2.51
CA GLY A 127 0.37 -2.53 1.51
C GLY A 127 -0.10 -3.97 1.66
N TYR A 128 0.02 -4.47 2.88
CA TYR A 128 -0.30 -5.84 3.25
C TYR A 128 -0.93 -5.87 4.64
N THR A 129 -2.08 -6.51 4.76
CA THR A 129 -2.77 -6.72 6.04
C THR A 129 -2.84 -8.20 6.36
N ASP A 130 -2.93 -8.55 7.63
CA ASP A 130 -3.07 -9.92 8.12
C ASP A 130 -4.52 -10.25 8.48
N GLU A 131 -4.79 -11.50 8.84
CA GLU A 131 -6.14 -12.04 8.99
C GLU A 131 -6.97 -11.40 10.11
N ASP A 132 -6.35 -11.01 11.23
CA ASP A 132 -7.06 -10.38 12.35
C ASP A 132 -7.10 -8.84 12.24
N SER A 133 -6.56 -8.28 11.17
CA SER A 133 -6.58 -6.84 10.96
C SER A 133 -8.00 -6.32 10.75
N VAL A 134 -8.26 -5.12 11.28
CA VAL A 134 -9.55 -4.43 11.10
C VAL A 134 -9.28 -3.02 10.64
N ILE A 135 -9.80 -2.65 9.48
CA ILE A 135 -9.77 -1.28 8.96
C ILE A 135 -11.23 -0.83 8.83
N LYS A 136 -11.62 0.22 9.55
CA LYS A 136 -13.01 0.66 9.52
C LYS A 136 -13.23 2.16 9.55
N ASN A 137 -14.38 2.58 9.05
CA ASN A 137 -14.88 3.96 9.11
C ASN A 137 -13.91 5.00 8.52
N LEU A 138 -13.24 4.65 7.42
CA LEU A 138 -12.18 5.45 6.82
C LEU A 138 -12.52 5.88 5.38
N GLY A 139 -12.43 7.18 5.12
CA GLY A 139 -12.49 7.73 3.76
C GLY A 139 -11.10 8.12 3.23
N LEU A 140 -10.72 7.62 2.05
CA LEU A 140 -9.59 8.15 1.28
C LEU A 140 -10.13 9.05 0.15
N GLU A 141 -9.94 10.35 0.29
CA GLU A 141 -10.46 11.34 -0.65
C GLU A 141 -9.39 11.87 -1.59
N ASN A 142 -9.72 11.96 -2.88
CA ASN A 142 -8.80 12.43 -3.91
C ASN A 142 -7.45 11.70 -3.88
N ALA A 143 -7.47 10.38 -3.68
CA ALA A 143 -6.27 9.56 -3.65
C ALA A 143 -5.78 9.29 -5.09
N THR A 144 -4.49 9.51 -5.33
CA THR A 144 -3.82 9.15 -6.59
C THR A 144 -2.80 8.06 -6.32
N VAL A 145 -3.08 6.84 -6.78
CA VAL A 145 -2.24 5.67 -6.53
C VAL A 145 -1.71 5.10 -7.84
N LEU A 146 -0.39 4.97 -7.94
CA LEU A 146 0.32 4.31 -9.02
C LEU A 146 1.19 3.18 -8.44
N GLY A 147 0.91 1.94 -8.82
CA GLY A 147 1.62 0.74 -8.35
C GLY A 147 1.73 -0.33 -9.43
N ALA A 148 2.52 -1.39 -9.19
CA ALA A 148 2.59 -2.56 -10.07
C ALA A 148 1.49 -3.57 -9.70
N SER A 149 1.81 -4.82 -9.36
CA SER A 149 0.81 -5.85 -9.01
C SER A 149 0.21 -5.64 -7.62
N PHE A 150 -1.06 -6.00 -7.46
CA PHE A 150 -1.80 -5.86 -6.20
C PHE A 150 -1.88 -4.40 -5.78
N THR A 151 -2.51 -3.59 -6.62
CA THR A 151 -2.68 -2.15 -6.39
C THR A 151 -4.13 -1.84 -6.06
N GLY A 152 -4.36 -1.22 -4.91
CA GLY A 152 -5.64 -0.64 -4.51
C GLY A 152 -5.44 0.69 -3.81
N ALA A 153 -6.44 1.58 -3.77
CA ALA A 153 -6.26 2.85 -3.07
C ALA A 153 -6.13 2.63 -1.55
N LEU A 154 -6.96 1.77 -0.97
CA LEU A 154 -6.93 1.46 0.45
C LEU A 154 -5.97 0.32 0.76
N ALA A 155 -6.04 -0.80 0.03
CA ALA A 155 -5.21 -1.97 0.30
C ALA A 155 -4.58 -2.57 -0.96
N GLY A 156 -3.30 -2.91 -0.91
CA GLY A 156 -2.68 -3.76 -1.93
C GLY A 156 -3.21 -5.19 -1.82
N ARG A 157 -2.93 -5.83 -0.68
CA ARG A 157 -3.48 -7.13 -0.27
C ARG A 157 -4.25 -7.00 1.05
N SER A 158 -5.50 -7.41 1.02
CA SER A 158 -6.38 -7.44 2.19
C SER A 158 -6.61 -8.87 2.65
N TYR A 159 -6.18 -9.22 3.86
CA TYR A 159 -6.50 -10.49 4.50
C TYR A 159 -7.46 -10.31 5.67
N GLY A 160 -7.57 -9.13 6.29
CA GLY A 160 -8.51 -8.91 7.40
C GLY A 160 -9.87 -8.37 6.96
N MET A 161 -10.47 -7.57 7.84
CA MET A 161 -11.75 -6.91 7.61
C MET A 161 -11.57 -5.45 7.16
N ILE A 162 -12.26 -5.07 6.09
CA ILE A 162 -12.45 -3.69 5.65
C ILE A 162 -13.95 -3.38 5.75
N GLU A 163 -14.32 -2.46 6.63
CA GLU A 163 -15.72 -2.17 6.97
C GLU A 163 -16.01 -0.66 6.88
N ASN A 164 -17.12 -0.26 6.27
CA ASN A 164 -17.53 1.16 6.23
C ASN A 164 -16.43 2.09 5.67
N CYS A 165 -15.70 1.63 4.66
CA CYS A 165 -14.58 2.38 4.08
C CYS A 165 -14.89 2.83 2.65
N TYR A 166 -14.26 3.93 2.23
CA TYR A 166 -14.40 4.37 0.84
C TYR A 166 -13.17 5.03 0.24
N THR A 167 -13.10 5.00 -1.09
CA THR A 167 -12.04 5.64 -1.86
C THR A 167 -12.58 6.49 -3.00
N THR A 168 -11.93 7.60 -3.28
CA THR A 168 -12.16 8.44 -4.48
C THR A 168 -10.83 8.85 -5.09
N GLY A 169 -10.83 9.26 -6.36
CA GLY A 169 -9.62 9.66 -7.09
C GLY A 169 -9.27 8.71 -8.22
N ILE A 170 -8.00 8.31 -8.33
CA ILE A 170 -7.50 7.51 -9.46
C ILE A 170 -6.55 6.42 -8.96
N VAL A 171 -6.80 5.18 -9.40
CA VAL A 171 -5.88 4.05 -9.22
C VAL A 171 -5.37 3.61 -10.58
N THR A 172 -4.05 3.63 -10.75
CA THR A 172 -3.37 3.26 -12.00
C THR A 172 -2.39 2.13 -11.76
N ALA A 173 -2.45 1.12 -12.61
CA ALA A 173 -1.46 0.06 -12.67
C ALA A 173 -0.33 0.40 -13.64
N ALA A 174 0.90 0.21 -13.19
CA ALA A 174 2.08 0.17 -14.04
C ALA A 174 2.14 -1.14 -14.83
N TYR A 175 3.10 -1.23 -15.76
CA TYR A 175 3.27 -2.39 -16.63
C TYR A 175 3.35 -3.72 -15.86
N ASN A 176 2.71 -4.77 -16.40
CA ASN A 176 2.69 -6.13 -15.86
C ASN A 176 2.01 -6.28 -14.49
N SER A 177 1.05 -5.41 -14.18
CA SER A 177 0.25 -5.51 -12.97
C SER A 177 -0.80 -6.62 -13.06
N ILE A 178 -0.81 -7.57 -12.13
CA ILE A 178 -1.78 -8.68 -12.14
C ILE A 178 -3.16 -8.22 -11.65
N ASN A 179 -3.21 -7.49 -10.53
CA ASN A 179 -4.46 -7.16 -9.83
C ASN A 179 -4.57 -5.68 -9.50
N VAL A 180 -5.68 -5.06 -9.89
CA VAL A 180 -5.95 -3.64 -9.69
C VAL A 180 -7.40 -3.45 -9.24
N GLY A 181 -7.60 -2.76 -8.13
CA GLY A 181 -8.93 -2.42 -7.62
C GLY A 181 -9.02 -0.97 -7.15
N GLY A 182 -10.22 -0.39 -7.15
CA GLY A 182 -10.39 0.97 -6.61
C GLY A 182 -10.27 1.04 -5.09
N LEU A 183 -10.65 -0.03 -4.38
CA LEU A 183 -10.49 -0.17 -2.92
C LEU A 183 -9.30 -1.09 -2.61
N ALA A 184 -9.33 -2.33 -3.12
CA ALA A 184 -8.31 -3.34 -2.84
C ALA A 184 -7.77 -4.01 -4.11
N GLY A 185 -6.46 -4.22 -4.21
CA GLY A 185 -5.87 -4.97 -5.32
C GLY A 185 -6.32 -6.44 -5.29
N ASN A 186 -6.08 -7.11 -4.16
CA ASN A 186 -6.45 -8.50 -3.93
C ASN A 186 -7.05 -8.66 -2.54
N ASN A 187 -8.29 -9.16 -2.48
CA ASN A 187 -9.00 -9.49 -1.26
C ASN A 187 -8.96 -10.99 -0.97
N HIS A 188 -8.64 -11.33 0.27
CA HIS A 188 -8.68 -12.64 0.90
C HIS A 188 -9.52 -12.65 2.18
N GLY A 189 -10.03 -11.50 2.62
CA GLY A 189 -10.87 -11.36 3.81
C GLY A 189 -12.25 -10.78 3.51
N THR A 190 -12.77 -9.98 4.44
CA THR A 190 -14.14 -9.45 4.34
C THR A 190 -14.09 -7.97 3.95
N ILE A 191 -14.85 -7.60 2.94
CA ILE A 191 -15.14 -6.21 2.57
C ILE A 191 -16.65 -6.02 2.74
N ASP A 192 -17.03 -5.22 3.73
CA ASP A 192 -18.43 -4.97 4.06
C ASP A 192 -18.75 -3.46 4.02
N ASN A 193 -19.93 -3.14 3.50
CA ASN A 193 -20.48 -1.79 3.43
C ASN A 193 -19.46 -0.74 2.95
N SER A 194 -18.69 -1.09 1.92
CA SER A 194 -17.56 -0.28 1.45
C SER A 194 -17.69 0.05 -0.03
N TYR A 195 -17.16 1.19 -0.46
CA TYR A 195 -17.34 1.61 -1.86
C TYR A 195 -16.12 2.32 -2.45
N SER A 196 -16.05 2.29 -3.78
CA SER A 196 -15.04 3.03 -4.53
C SER A 196 -15.70 3.88 -5.61
N LYS A 197 -15.41 5.17 -5.61
CA LYS A 197 -15.68 6.09 -6.75
C LYS A 197 -14.42 6.41 -7.53
N ALA A 198 -13.30 5.72 -7.23
CA ALA A 198 -12.05 5.95 -7.91
C ALA A 198 -12.10 5.41 -9.35
N ASN A 199 -11.54 6.18 -10.28
CA ASN A 199 -11.34 5.70 -11.65
C ASN A 199 -10.16 4.70 -11.66
N VAL A 200 -10.39 3.50 -12.18
CA VAL A 200 -9.41 2.41 -12.18
C VAL A 200 -8.88 2.19 -13.60
N LYS A 201 -7.55 2.29 -13.73
CA LYS A 201 -6.83 2.13 -15.00
C LYS A 201 -5.81 1.01 -14.90
N GLY A 202 -6.19 -0.16 -15.41
CA GLY A 202 -5.27 -1.26 -15.65
C GLY A 202 -4.27 -0.94 -16.76
N SER A 203 -3.12 -1.59 -16.74
CA SER A 203 -2.15 -1.55 -17.85
C SER A 203 -2.62 -2.44 -19.02
N PRO A 204 -2.02 -2.32 -20.22
CA PRO A 204 -2.33 -3.20 -21.35
C PRO A 204 -2.02 -4.69 -21.11
N THR A 205 -1.28 -5.02 -20.04
CA THR A 205 -0.97 -6.39 -19.63
C THR A 205 -1.64 -6.75 -18.30
N SER A 206 -2.58 -5.93 -17.82
CA SER A 206 -3.25 -6.21 -16.57
C SER A 206 -4.26 -7.34 -16.68
N ASP A 207 -4.14 -8.30 -15.77
CA ASP A 207 -4.96 -9.52 -15.80
C ASP A 207 -6.34 -9.29 -15.17
N ARG A 208 -6.42 -8.67 -14.00
CA ARG A 208 -7.66 -8.55 -13.21
C ARG A 208 -7.86 -7.12 -12.74
N VAL A 209 -8.89 -6.47 -13.26
CA VAL A 209 -9.19 -5.07 -12.98
C VAL A 209 -10.64 -4.94 -12.53
N GLY A 210 -10.85 -4.47 -11.30
CA GLY A 210 -12.18 -4.23 -10.74
C GLY A 210 -12.37 -2.80 -10.26
N GLY A 211 -13.58 -2.27 -10.33
CA GLY A 211 -13.86 -0.94 -9.77
C GLY A 211 -13.75 -0.89 -8.24
N LEU A 212 -14.04 -2.00 -7.55
CA LEU A 212 -13.80 -2.16 -6.11
C LEU A 212 -12.57 -3.04 -5.85
N VAL A 213 -12.57 -4.27 -6.38
CA VAL A 213 -11.54 -5.28 -6.08
C VAL A 213 -10.99 -5.90 -7.36
N GLY A 214 -9.66 -5.99 -7.49
CA GLY A 214 -9.05 -6.70 -8.63
C GLY A 214 -9.37 -8.19 -8.61
N GLN A 215 -9.03 -8.87 -7.51
CA GLN A 215 -9.38 -10.28 -7.27
C GLN A 215 -9.96 -10.51 -5.89
N ASN A 216 -11.06 -11.26 -5.85
CA ASN A 216 -11.65 -11.79 -4.63
C ASN A 216 -11.41 -13.31 -4.58
N ALA A 217 -10.62 -13.79 -3.62
CA ALA A 217 -10.26 -15.20 -3.51
C ALA A 217 -10.04 -15.58 -2.04
N GLY A 218 -10.77 -16.56 -1.52
CA GLY A 218 -10.58 -17.05 -0.15
C GLY A 218 -9.69 -18.30 -0.11
N THR A 219 -9.74 -18.99 1.02
CA THR A 219 -9.13 -20.30 1.28
C THR A 219 -10.19 -21.27 1.82
N PRO A 220 -9.94 -22.60 1.86
CA PRO A 220 -10.92 -23.57 2.36
C PRO A 220 -11.46 -23.24 3.75
N ASP A 221 -10.63 -22.61 4.57
CA ASP A 221 -10.94 -22.26 5.94
C ASP A 221 -11.51 -20.84 6.07
N ARG A 222 -11.50 -20.04 4.99
CA ARG A 222 -11.88 -18.63 5.04
C ARG A 222 -12.38 -18.08 3.71
N THR A 223 -13.68 -17.82 3.65
CA THR A 223 -14.31 -17.14 2.51
C THR A 223 -13.84 -15.69 2.43
N ALA A 224 -13.45 -15.26 1.23
CA ALA A 224 -13.28 -13.84 0.91
C ALA A 224 -14.64 -13.26 0.51
N GLU A 225 -15.23 -12.48 1.40
CA GLU A 225 -16.61 -11.98 1.25
C GLU A 225 -16.62 -10.51 0.84
N ILE A 226 -17.48 -10.18 -0.12
CA ILE A 226 -17.83 -8.81 -0.49
C ILE A 226 -19.35 -8.66 -0.35
N SER A 227 -19.79 -7.81 0.57
CA SER A 227 -21.20 -7.57 0.89
C SER A 227 -21.52 -6.08 0.96
N TYR A 228 -22.75 -5.71 0.57
CA TYR A 228 -23.28 -4.34 0.66
C TYR A 228 -22.35 -3.27 0.07
N SER A 229 -21.59 -3.62 -0.96
CA SER A 229 -20.48 -2.80 -1.44
C SER A 229 -20.73 -2.29 -2.87
N SER A 230 -20.09 -1.19 -3.25
CA SER A 230 -20.33 -0.59 -4.57
C SER A 230 -19.12 0.00 -5.28
N ALA A 231 -19.20 0.06 -6.60
CA ALA A 231 -18.21 0.73 -7.44
C ALA A 231 -18.88 1.67 -8.46
N GLU A 232 -18.50 2.94 -8.43
CA GLU A 232 -19.09 3.99 -9.27
C GLU A 232 -18.10 4.59 -10.28
N GLY A 233 -16.80 4.45 -10.04
CA GLY A 233 -15.76 5.00 -10.92
C GLY A 233 -15.61 4.21 -12.23
N ALA A 234 -15.11 4.86 -13.28
CA ALA A 234 -14.86 4.20 -14.56
C ALA A 234 -13.71 3.19 -14.44
N VAL A 235 -13.86 2.04 -15.09
CA VAL A 235 -12.90 0.93 -15.07
C VAL A 235 -12.41 0.64 -16.48
N SER A 236 -11.09 0.62 -16.65
CA SER A 236 -10.45 0.26 -17.93
C SER A 236 -9.32 -0.74 -17.73
N GLY A 237 -9.20 -1.75 -18.59
CA GLY A 237 -8.14 -2.77 -18.51
C GLY A 237 -8.03 -3.66 -19.74
N SER A 238 -7.20 -4.70 -19.71
CA SER A 238 -7.05 -5.66 -20.81
C SER A 238 -7.70 -7.03 -20.54
N GLY A 239 -7.39 -7.69 -19.42
CA GLY A 239 -7.82 -9.06 -19.13
C GLY A 239 -9.27 -9.20 -18.66
N LYS A 240 -9.47 -9.68 -17.43
CA LYS A 240 -10.77 -9.72 -16.75
C LYS A 240 -11.08 -8.37 -16.12
N VAL A 241 -12.03 -7.65 -16.71
CA VAL A 241 -12.44 -6.32 -16.29
C VAL A 241 -13.88 -6.38 -15.78
N GLY A 242 -14.06 -6.09 -14.48
CA GLY A 242 -15.36 -6.04 -13.84
C GLY A 242 -15.68 -4.66 -13.30
N GLY A 243 -16.94 -4.23 -13.38
CA GLY A 243 -17.37 -2.98 -12.76
C GLY A 243 -17.16 -2.98 -11.24
N LEU A 244 -17.39 -4.12 -10.56
CA LEU A 244 -17.11 -4.31 -9.14
C LEU A 244 -15.84 -5.14 -8.92
N VAL A 245 -15.80 -6.36 -9.45
CA VAL A 245 -14.72 -7.33 -9.21
C VAL A 245 -14.12 -7.81 -10.53
N GLY A 246 -12.80 -7.70 -10.69
CA GLY A 246 -12.12 -8.20 -11.90
C GLY A 246 -12.29 -9.71 -12.06
N GLU A 247 -11.90 -10.47 -11.03
CA GLU A 247 -12.13 -11.91 -10.96
C GLU A 247 -12.56 -12.35 -9.55
N ASN A 248 -13.66 -13.10 -9.48
CA ASN A 248 -14.09 -13.80 -8.27
C ASN A 248 -13.70 -15.28 -8.39
N CYS A 249 -12.75 -15.72 -7.56
CA CYS A 249 -12.17 -17.06 -7.59
C CYS A 249 -12.77 -17.96 -6.50
N SER A 250 -12.20 -19.16 -6.40
CA SER A 250 -12.26 -20.04 -5.24
C SER A 250 -12.35 -19.27 -3.91
N PHE A 251 -13.44 -19.49 -3.19
CA PHE A 251 -13.80 -19.08 -1.82
C PHE A 251 -14.09 -17.59 -1.81
N GLY A 252 -14.27 -16.96 -2.97
CA GLY A 252 -14.81 -15.63 -3.13
C GLY A 252 -16.34 -15.65 -3.19
N SER A 253 -16.97 -14.81 -2.38
CA SER A 253 -18.41 -14.53 -2.42
C SER A 253 -18.65 -13.05 -2.67
N VAL A 254 -19.65 -12.74 -3.49
CA VAL A 254 -20.12 -11.36 -3.76
C VAL A 254 -21.64 -11.34 -3.60
N THR A 255 -22.13 -10.56 -2.66
CA THR A 255 -23.56 -10.46 -2.32
C THR A 255 -23.98 -9.00 -2.15
N ASP A 256 -25.24 -8.69 -2.47
CA ASP A 256 -25.85 -7.36 -2.25
C ASP A 256 -24.99 -6.16 -2.69
N SER A 257 -24.25 -6.33 -3.79
CA SER A 257 -23.25 -5.37 -4.24
C SER A 257 -23.53 -4.89 -5.66
N THR A 258 -23.14 -3.66 -5.98
CA THR A 258 -23.52 -2.99 -7.23
C THR A 258 -22.34 -2.33 -7.94
N ALA A 259 -22.44 -2.19 -9.26
CA ALA A 259 -21.53 -1.37 -10.03
C ALA A 259 -22.28 -0.52 -11.05
N SER A 260 -21.91 0.75 -11.16
CA SER A 260 -22.55 1.71 -12.07
C SER A 260 -21.57 2.48 -12.96
N GLY A 261 -20.26 2.35 -12.72
CA GLY A 261 -19.24 2.97 -13.56
C GLY A 261 -19.14 2.34 -14.95
N GLU A 262 -18.68 3.12 -15.92
CA GLU A 262 -18.38 2.63 -17.27
C GLU A 262 -17.27 1.58 -17.22
N VAL A 263 -17.43 0.48 -17.95
CA VAL A 263 -16.46 -0.64 -17.98
C VAL A 263 -15.96 -0.87 -19.40
N SER A 264 -14.65 -0.75 -19.60
CA SER A 264 -13.99 -1.01 -20.88
C SER A 264 -12.87 -2.04 -20.71
N GLY A 265 -12.89 -3.11 -21.49
CA GLY A 265 -11.85 -4.13 -21.48
C GLY A 265 -11.65 -4.79 -22.84
N ARG A 266 -10.61 -5.63 -22.98
CA ARG A 266 -10.30 -6.33 -24.23
C ARG A 266 -10.81 -7.76 -24.23
N ASP A 267 -10.60 -8.51 -23.15
CA ASP A 267 -10.79 -9.96 -23.14
C ASP A 267 -12.13 -10.37 -22.49
N PHE A 268 -12.25 -10.24 -21.17
CA PHE A 268 -13.46 -10.61 -20.42
C PHE A 268 -14.03 -9.39 -19.70
N VAL A 269 -15.17 -8.89 -20.14
CA VAL A 269 -15.78 -7.66 -19.61
C VAL A 269 -17.14 -7.95 -19.02
N GLY A 270 -17.28 -7.68 -17.71
CA GLY A 270 -18.54 -7.83 -17.00
C GLY A 270 -18.94 -6.55 -16.28
N LYS A 271 -20.23 -6.19 -16.36
CA LYS A 271 -20.74 -4.99 -15.67
C LYS A 271 -20.58 -5.07 -14.15
N LEU A 272 -20.66 -6.27 -13.58
CA LEU A 272 -20.42 -6.51 -12.15
C LEU A 272 -19.11 -7.27 -11.92
N ILE A 273 -18.99 -8.50 -12.47
CA ILE A 273 -17.81 -9.36 -12.30
C ILE A 273 -17.23 -9.71 -13.68
N GLY A 274 -15.93 -9.51 -13.89
CA GLY A 274 -15.26 -9.79 -15.16
C GLY A 274 -15.16 -11.29 -15.45
N ARG A 275 -14.80 -12.10 -14.45
CA ARG A 275 -14.82 -13.57 -14.52
C ARG A 275 -15.16 -14.19 -13.18
N ILE A 276 -15.94 -15.27 -13.23
CA ILE A 276 -16.20 -16.14 -12.08
C ILE A 276 -15.50 -17.46 -12.33
N VAL A 277 -14.71 -17.92 -11.36
CA VAL A 277 -14.13 -19.27 -11.35
C VAL A 277 -14.88 -20.07 -10.31
N PRO A 278 -15.80 -20.96 -10.72
CA PRO A 278 -16.45 -21.85 -9.78
C PRO A 278 -15.44 -22.87 -9.23
N TRP A 279 -15.86 -23.46 -8.11
CA TRP A 279 -15.27 -24.63 -7.48
C TRP A 279 -15.14 -25.83 -8.40
#